data_AF-A0A3S1BI58-F1
#
_entry.id   AF-A0A3S1BI58-F1
#
_cell.length_a   1.000
_cell.length_b   1.000
_cell.length_c   1.000
_cell.angle_alpha   90.00
_cell.angle_beta   90.00
_cell.angle_gamma   90.00
#
_symmetry.space_group_name_H-M   'P 1'
#
loop_
_entity.id
_entity.type
_entity.pdbx_description
1 polymer ?
#
loop_
_entity_poly.entity_id
_entity_poly.type
_entity_poly.pdbx_seq_one_letter_code
_entity_poly.pdbx_strand_id
1 'polypeptide(L)'
;MAIVKSLLSLACALLYLQVSDAQIVIKPGDCPTVVGQSTLETSRYLGTWYEYQRFPAVFELGLECTTAQYGLAANGTINVTNAVFELGLECTTAQYGLAANGTISVTNKGQLRITVFNTKYVVKNSVANGKATVPDPSKPAELSVSFGGFAPPGGKANYIIQETDYENYSVIFSCTQLPGFNVQNAWILTRERGVAPSNLADLESRLSNAGVDLNSFFVVDQSECTA
;
A
#
# COMPACT_ATOMS: atom_id res chain seq x y z
N MET A 1 3.75 -35.28 32.73
CA MET A 1 3.00 -34.99 31.47
C MET A 1 2.19 -33.71 31.51
N ALA A 2 1.76 -33.20 32.67
CA ALA A 2 1.05 -31.91 32.79
C ALA A 2 1.96 -30.67 32.68
N ILE A 3 3.22 -30.76 33.14
CA ILE A 3 4.18 -29.65 33.17
C ILE A 3 4.62 -29.22 31.76
N VAL A 4 4.77 -30.17 30.82
CA VAL A 4 5.16 -29.91 29.42
C VAL A 4 4.05 -29.19 28.64
N LYS A 5 2.76 -29.49 28.94
CA LYS A 5 1.61 -28.78 28.34
C LYS A 5 1.51 -27.34 28.83
N SER A 6 1.83 -27.08 30.11
CA SER A 6 1.80 -25.74 30.71
C SER A 6 2.94 -24.84 30.21
N LEU A 7 4.09 -25.41 29.85
CA LEU A 7 5.21 -24.66 29.26
C LEU A 7 4.98 -24.35 27.77
N LEU A 8 4.36 -25.26 27.01
CA LEU A 8 3.95 -24.97 25.63
C LEU A 8 2.85 -23.91 25.53
N SER A 9 1.90 -23.90 26.48
CA SER A 9 0.84 -22.88 26.50
C SER A 9 1.36 -21.49 26.87
N LEU A 10 2.37 -21.40 27.74
CA LEU A 10 3.02 -20.13 28.09
C LEU A 10 3.88 -19.59 26.93
N ALA A 11 4.59 -20.46 26.20
CA ALA A 11 5.36 -20.08 25.02
C ALA A 11 4.47 -19.58 23.87
N CYS A 12 3.29 -20.18 23.69
CA CYS A 12 2.31 -19.72 22.72
C CYS A 12 1.74 -18.35 23.11
N ALA A 13 1.40 -18.13 24.39
CA ALA A 13 0.93 -16.84 24.90
C ALA A 13 2.00 -15.73 24.84
N LEU A 14 3.28 -16.08 24.99
CA LEU A 14 4.40 -15.14 24.82
C LEU A 14 4.70 -14.81 23.34
N LEU A 15 4.42 -15.74 22.42
CA LEU A 15 4.44 -15.46 20.97
C LEU A 15 3.29 -14.53 20.55
N TYR A 16 2.12 -14.58 21.22
CA TYR A 16 1.03 -13.63 21.00
C TYR A 16 1.34 -12.20 21.49
N LEU A 17 2.23 -12.03 22.48
CA LEU A 17 2.66 -10.72 22.98
C LEU A 17 3.74 -10.05 22.12
N GLN A 18 4.27 -10.74 21.10
CA GLN A 18 5.23 -10.16 20.15
C GLN A 18 4.57 -9.71 18.84
N VAL A 19 3.24 -9.70 18.76
CA VAL A 19 2.52 -9.01 17.67
C VAL A 19 2.45 -7.52 18.02
N SER A 20 3.62 -6.90 18.14
CA SER A 20 3.79 -5.47 18.41
C SER A 20 3.53 -4.69 17.12
N ASP A 21 2.53 -3.80 17.17
CA ASP A 21 2.34 -2.63 16.31
C ASP A 21 1.94 -2.80 14.84
N ALA A 22 1.01 -3.71 14.53
CA ALA A 22 0.10 -3.45 13.41
C ALA A 22 -1.00 -2.47 13.87
N GLN A 23 -0.66 -1.21 14.15
CA GLN A 23 -1.64 -0.19 14.54
C GLN A 23 -2.50 0.19 13.34
N ILE A 24 -3.73 -0.30 13.31
CA ILE A 24 -4.76 0.12 12.36
C ILE A 24 -5.03 1.61 12.59
N VAL A 25 -4.87 2.44 11.56
CA VAL A 25 -5.16 3.88 11.68
C VAL A 25 -6.61 4.15 11.28
N ILE A 26 -7.52 3.65 12.12
CA ILE A 26 -8.91 4.11 12.14
C ILE A 26 -8.95 5.35 13.03
N LYS A 27 -9.27 6.50 12.44
CA LYS A 27 -9.41 7.76 13.18
C LYS A 27 -10.88 8.14 13.31
N PRO A 28 -11.32 8.65 14.47
CA PRO A 28 -12.67 9.20 14.62
C PRO A 28 -12.82 10.45 13.74
N GLY A 29 -14.04 10.66 13.24
CA GLY A 29 -14.40 11.83 12.43
C GLY A 29 -14.18 11.66 10.93
N ASP A 30 -14.20 12.79 10.23
CA ASP A 30 -14.12 12.84 8.78
C ASP A 30 -12.67 12.71 8.26
N CYS A 31 -12.54 12.25 7.02
CA CYS A 31 -11.26 12.30 6.30
C CYS A 31 -10.70 13.73 6.29
N PRO A 32 -9.39 13.90 6.54
CA PRO A 32 -8.76 15.21 6.43
C PRO A 32 -8.81 15.69 4.97
N THR A 33 -8.90 17.01 4.79
CA THR A 33 -8.79 17.61 3.46
C THR A 33 -7.31 17.71 3.09
N VAL A 34 -6.88 16.87 2.15
CA VAL A 34 -5.54 16.91 1.56
C VAL A 34 -5.69 17.35 0.12
N VAL A 35 -4.87 18.32 -0.29
CA VAL A 35 -4.88 18.86 -1.65
C VAL A 35 -3.74 18.22 -2.43
N GLY A 36 -4.05 17.68 -3.60
CA GLY A 36 -3.04 17.14 -4.51
C GLY A 36 -2.21 18.24 -5.17
N GLN A 37 -1.08 17.86 -5.75
CA GLN A 37 -0.28 18.77 -6.57
C GLN A 37 -1.14 19.39 -7.68
N SER A 38 -0.99 20.70 -7.91
CA SER A 38 -1.85 21.47 -8.84
C SER A 38 -1.79 20.98 -10.28
N THR A 39 -0.70 20.32 -10.67
CA THR A 39 -0.46 19.77 -12.00
C THR A 39 0.14 18.38 -11.86
N LEU A 40 -0.23 17.46 -12.75
CA LEU A 40 0.38 16.14 -12.83
C LEU A 40 0.85 15.88 -14.25
N GLU A 41 2.16 15.78 -14.45
CA GLU A 41 2.75 15.35 -15.72
C GLU A 41 2.77 13.82 -15.79
N THR A 42 1.66 13.22 -16.22
CA THR A 42 1.46 11.76 -16.20
C THR A 42 2.63 11.00 -16.82
N SER A 43 3.15 11.45 -17.97
CA SER A 43 4.28 10.82 -18.66
C SER A 43 5.55 10.71 -17.82
N ARG A 44 5.84 11.74 -17.01
CA ARG A 44 6.99 11.75 -16.09
C ARG A 44 6.73 10.90 -14.84
N TYR A 45 5.47 10.73 -14.46
CA TYR A 45 5.07 9.92 -13.30
C TYR A 45 5.10 8.41 -13.56
N LEU A 46 5.00 7.98 -14.82
CA LEU A 46 5.01 6.56 -15.20
C LEU A 46 6.29 5.84 -14.79
N GLY A 47 6.24 4.51 -14.87
CA GLY A 47 7.34 3.63 -14.53
C GLY A 47 7.25 3.11 -13.10
N THR A 48 8.36 2.58 -12.62
CA THR A 48 8.43 1.95 -11.30
C THR A 48 8.75 2.96 -10.21
N TRP A 49 8.08 2.79 -9.08
CA TRP A 49 8.34 3.44 -7.82
C TRP A 49 8.52 2.37 -6.74
N TYR A 50 9.43 2.61 -5.80
CA TYR A 50 9.66 1.76 -4.64
C TYR A 50 8.95 2.36 -3.44
N GLU A 51 8.18 1.60 -2.67
CA GLU A 51 7.64 2.12 -1.41
C GLU A 51 8.80 2.21 -0.41
N TYR A 52 9.15 3.42 0.01
CA TYR A 52 10.16 3.64 1.03
C TYR A 52 9.54 3.58 2.43
N GLN A 53 8.41 4.28 2.61
CA GLN A 53 7.62 4.21 3.82
C GLN A 53 6.13 4.15 3.51
N ARG A 54 5.36 3.55 4.41
CA ARG A 54 3.92 3.41 4.25
C ARG A 54 3.17 3.26 5.58
N PHE A 55 1.87 3.55 5.53
CA PHE A 55 0.95 3.07 6.57
C PHE A 55 0.74 1.56 6.42
N PRO A 56 0.52 0.83 7.53
CA PRO A 56 0.05 -0.53 7.47
C PRO A 56 -1.31 -0.56 6.77
N ALA A 57 -1.35 -1.10 5.56
CA ALA A 57 -2.58 -1.29 4.81
C ALA A 57 -3.35 -2.49 5.41
N VAL A 58 -4.51 -2.24 6.01
CA VAL A 58 -5.32 -3.26 6.69
C VAL A 58 -6.44 -3.77 5.79
N PHE A 59 -6.13 -4.18 4.56
CA PHE A 59 -7.13 -4.92 3.76
C PHE A 59 -7.42 -6.34 4.32
N GLU A 60 -7.08 -6.62 5.59
CA GLU A 60 -7.11 -7.95 6.21
C GLU A 60 -8.02 -8.09 7.45
N LEU A 61 -8.67 -7.04 7.95
CA LEU A 61 -9.63 -7.21 9.05
C LEU A 61 -11.02 -7.60 8.52
N GLY A 62 -11.15 -8.88 8.12
CA GLY A 62 -12.47 -9.53 8.00
C GLY A 62 -12.83 -10.20 6.67
N LEU A 63 -11.87 -10.48 5.77
CA LEU A 63 -12.13 -11.22 4.52
C LEU A 63 -11.64 -12.68 4.54
N GLU A 64 -11.66 -13.34 5.69
CA GLU A 64 -11.76 -14.80 5.71
C GLU A 64 -13.12 -15.18 5.05
N CYS A 65 -13.12 -15.63 3.79
CA CYS A 65 -14.25 -16.13 2.98
C CYS A 65 -14.70 -15.31 1.75
N THR A 66 -13.81 -14.70 0.95
CA THR A 66 -14.15 -14.38 -0.46
C THR A 66 -13.44 -15.32 -1.44
N THR A 67 -14.13 -16.41 -1.79
CA THR A 67 -13.81 -17.30 -2.91
C THR A 67 -13.82 -16.50 -4.22
N ALA A 68 -12.66 -16.16 -4.77
CA ALA A 68 -12.58 -15.66 -6.14
C ALA A 68 -12.73 -16.86 -7.11
N GLN A 69 -13.79 -16.86 -7.93
CA GLN A 69 -14.05 -17.93 -8.90
C GLN A 69 -13.09 -17.90 -10.09
N TYR A 70 -12.71 -19.09 -10.55
CA TYR A 70 -11.75 -19.36 -11.62
C TYR A 70 -12.39 -19.27 -13.02
N GLY A 71 -11.68 -18.67 -13.98
CA GLY A 71 -12.00 -18.76 -15.40
C GLY A 71 -10.75 -18.59 -16.26
N LEU A 72 -10.45 -19.59 -17.10
CA LEU A 72 -9.34 -19.59 -18.06
C LEU A 72 -9.56 -18.52 -19.14
N ALA A 73 -8.62 -17.59 -19.30
CA ALA A 73 -8.51 -16.77 -20.51
C ALA A 73 -7.67 -17.51 -21.57
N ALA A 74 -8.03 -17.34 -22.85
CA ALA A 74 -7.53 -18.10 -24.01
C ALA A 74 -6.02 -17.99 -24.31
N ASN A 75 -5.23 -17.38 -23.42
CA ASN A 75 -3.77 -17.26 -23.49
C ASN A 75 -3.05 -17.94 -22.31
N GLY A 76 -3.71 -18.84 -21.58
CA GLY A 76 -3.09 -19.67 -20.55
C GLY A 76 -2.67 -18.93 -19.27
N THR A 77 -3.06 -17.67 -19.09
CA THR A 77 -2.79 -16.91 -17.87
C THR A 77 -4.00 -16.94 -16.93
N ILE A 78 -3.81 -17.43 -15.71
CA ILE A 78 -4.80 -17.33 -14.63
C ILE A 78 -4.79 -15.88 -14.14
N ASN A 79 -5.84 -15.12 -14.44
CA ASN A 79 -6.06 -13.80 -13.86
C ASN A 79 -6.98 -13.93 -12.64
N VAL A 80 -6.38 -13.97 -11.46
CA VAL A 80 -7.06 -13.68 -10.20
C VAL A 80 -6.41 -12.42 -9.65
N THR A 81 -7.18 -11.34 -9.45
CA THR A 81 -6.65 -10.16 -8.77
C THR A 81 -7.68 -9.59 -7.79
N ASN A 82 -8.16 -10.43 -6.87
CA ASN A 82 -8.52 -9.93 -5.53
C ASN A 82 -7.24 -9.94 -4.70
N ALA A 83 -6.33 -9.03 -5.02
CA ALA A 83 -5.08 -8.90 -4.28
C ALA A 83 -5.31 -7.93 -3.12
N VAL A 84 -5.74 -8.51 -2.01
CA VAL A 84 -5.50 -7.94 -0.69
C VAL A 84 -3.97 -7.84 -0.54
N PHE A 85 -3.45 -6.62 -0.33
CA PHE A 85 -2.02 -6.42 -0.13
C PHE A 85 -1.68 -6.80 1.32
N GLU A 86 -0.97 -7.92 1.49
CA GLU A 86 -0.72 -8.54 2.79
C GLU A 86 0.09 -7.62 3.72
N LEU A 87 -0.21 -7.68 5.02
CA LEU A 87 0.63 -7.08 6.05
C LEU A 87 2.02 -7.73 6.03
N GLY A 88 3.08 -6.92 6.18
CA GLY A 88 4.45 -7.42 6.26
C GLY A 88 5.14 -7.74 4.92
N LEU A 89 4.56 -7.34 3.78
CA LEU A 89 5.27 -7.44 2.50
C LEU A 89 6.51 -6.52 2.48
N GLU A 90 7.65 -7.09 2.08
CA GLU A 90 8.90 -6.42 1.75
C GLU A 90 9.01 -6.24 0.22
N CYS A 91 10.04 -5.53 -0.25
CA CYS A 91 10.33 -5.34 -1.68
C CYS A 91 9.16 -4.78 -2.49
N THR A 92 8.39 -3.89 -1.88
CA THR A 92 7.13 -3.44 -2.45
C THR A 92 7.37 -2.37 -3.52
N THR A 93 6.70 -2.51 -4.65
CA THR A 93 6.81 -1.59 -5.78
C THR A 93 5.44 -1.26 -6.32
N ALA A 94 5.31 -0.04 -6.85
CA ALA A 94 4.16 0.40 -7.63
C ALA A 94 4.64 0.75 -9.04
N GLN A 95 4.14 0.05 -10.04
CA GLN A 95 4.47 0.29 -11.44
C GLN A 95 3.27 0.93 -12.16
N TYR A 96 3.49 2.13 -12.68
CA TYR A 96 2.47 2.88 -13.42
C TYR A 96 2.73 2.79 -14.91
N GLY A 97 1.69 2.51 -15.68
CA GLY A 97 1.71 2.43 -17.13
C GLY A 97 0.50 3.11 -17.76
N LEU A 98 0.47 3.16 -19.09
CA LEU A 98 -0.67 3.64 -19.86
C LEU A 98 -1.30 2.51 -20.64
N ALA A 99 -2.59 2.30 -20.44
CA ALA A 99 -3.39 1.45 -21.29
C ALA A 99 -3.74 2.15 -22.61
N ALA A 100 -4.05 1.37 -23.65
CA ALA A 100 -4.37 1.89 -24.99
C ALA A 100 -5.54 2.89 -25.02
N ASN A 101 -6.45 2.82 -24.03
CA ASN A 101 -7.58 3.72 -23.87
C ASN A 101 -7.26 4.99 -23.04
N GLY A 102 -5.99 5.24 -22.71
CA GLY A 102 -5.55 6.39 -21.91
C GLY A 102 -5.73 6.24 -20.39
N THR A 103 -6.25 5.12 -19.90
CA THR A 103 -6.32 4.85 -18.45
C THR A 103 -4.93 4.53 -17.89
N ILE A 104 -4.62 4.98 -16.68
CA ILE A 104 -3.37 4.61 -16.00
C ILE A 104 -3.53 3.20 -15.42
N SER A 105 -2.66 2.27 -15.82
CA SER A 105 -2.55 0.95 -15.20
C SER A 105 -1.63 1.03 -13.99
N VAL A 106 -2.02 0.40 -12.88
CA VAL A 106 -1.20 0.31 -11.66
C VAL A 106 -0.95 -1.15 -11.35
N THR A 107 0.31 -1.56 -11.25
CA THR A 107 0.69 -2.90 -10.80
C THR A 107 1.54 -2.78 -9.56
N ASN A 108 0.98 -3.16 -8.42
CA ASN A 108 1.72 -3.28 -7.17
C ASN A 108 2.29 -4.69 -7.04
N LYS A 109 3.53 -4.80 -6.58
CA LYS A 109 4.17 -6.08 -6.26
C LYS A 109 4.78 -6.03 -4.87
N GLY A 110 4.92 -7.17 -4.22
CA GLY A 110 5.61 -7.32 -2.93
C GLY A 110 5.96 -8.77 -2.62
N GLN A 111 6.80 -8.99 -1.62
CA GLN A 111 7.27 -10.30 -1.21
C GLN A 111 7.00 -10.53 0.26
N LEU A 112 6.28 -11.61 0.59
CA LEU A 112 6.23 -12.10 1.97
C LEU A 112 7.47 -12.95 2.19
N ARG A 113 8.24 -12.59 3.21
CA ARG A 113 9.51 -13.21 3.54
C ARG A 113 9.54 -13.66 4.98
N ILE A 114 10.19 -14.79 5.21
CA ILE A 114 10.50 -15.27 6.56
C ILE A 114 12.01 -15.34 6.73
N THR A 115 12.48 -15.07 7.93
CA THR A 115 13.89 -15.20 8.28
C THR A 115 14.10 -16.51 9.03
N VAL A 116 14.94 -17.39 8.50
CA VAL A 116 15.34 -18.66 9.14
C VAL A 116 16.86 -18.71 9.13
N PHE A 117 17.48 -18.87 10.31
CA PHE A 117 18.95 -18.86 10.48
C PHE A 117 19.63 -17.64 9.80
N ASN A 118 19.09 -16.43 10.00
CA ASN A 118 19.54 -15.17 9.38
C ASN A 118 19.50 -15.14 7.85
N THR A 119 18.84 -16.11 7.20
CA THR A 119 18.61 -16.11 5.76
C THR A 119 17.16 -15.78 5.48
N LYS A 120 16.91 -14.82 4.59
CA LYS A 120 15.57 -14.47 4.13
C LYS A 120 15.11 -15.40 3.03
N TYR A 121 13.93 -15.99 3.20
CA TYR A 121 13.29 -16.84 2.20
C TYR A 121 11.98 -16.20 1.75
N VAL A 122 11.82 -16.05 0.44
CA VAL A 122 10.55 -15.62 -0.16
C VAL A 122 9.56 -16.78 -0.05
N VAL A 123 8.53 -16.62 0.78
CA VAL A 123 7.47 -17.61 0.93
C VAL A 123 6.30 -17.35 -0.01
N LYS A 124 6.11 -16.08 -0.41
CA LYS A 124 5.05 -15.69 -1.35
C LYS A 124 5.44 -14.42 -2.10
N ASN A 125 5.13 -14.39 -3.40
CA ASN A 125 5.10 -13.15 -4.18
C ASN A 125 3.65 -12.70 -4.29
N SER A 126 3.38 -11.43 -4.00
CA SER A 126 2.06 -10.80 -4.13
C SER A 126 2.06 -9.82 -5.29
N VAL A 127 0.99 -9.82 -6.08
CA VAL A 127 0.79 -8.92 -7.21
C VAL A 127 -0.65 -8.43 -7.19
N ALA A 128 -0.83 -7.11 -7.19
CA ALA A 128 -2.11 -6.45 -7.30
C ALA A 128 -2.17 -5.58 -8.56
N ASN A 129 -3.11 -5.87 -9.45
CA ASN A 129 -3.36 -5.06 -10.63
C ASN A 129 -4.57 -4.17 -10.40
N GLY A 130 -4.43 -2.91 -10.77
CA GLY A 130 -5.40 -1.87 -10.60
C GLY A 130 -5.42 -0.89 -11.77
N LYS A 131 -6.37 0.03 -11.69
CA LYS A 131 -6.55 1.10 -12.66
C LYS A 131 -6.76 2.41 -11.93
N ALA A 132 -6.17 3.48 -12.45
CA ALA A 132 -6.35 4.83 -11.98
C ALA A 132 -6.97 5.71 -13.07
N THR A 133 -7.93 6.54 -12.66
CA THR A 133 -8.56 7.56 -13.51
C THR A 133 -8.50 8.92 -12.82
N VAL A 134 -8.61 9.99 -13.60
CA VAL A 134 -8.74 11.36 -13.10
C VAL A 134 -10.24 11.71 -13.11
N PRO A 135 -10.92 11.73 -11.96
CA PRO A 135 -12.34 12.06 -11.89
C PRO A 135 -12.62 13.55 -12.17
N ASP A 136 -11.71 14.44 -11.78
CA ASP A 136 -11.81 15.89 -12.01
C ASP A 136 -10.56 16.38 -12.77
N PRO A 137 -10.67 16.74 -14.06
CA PRO A 137 -9.55 17.23 -14.85
C PRO A 137 -8.90 18.52 -14.30
N SER A 138 -9.60 19.30 -13.47
CA SER A 138 -9.03 20.48 -12.82
C SER A 138 -8.10 20.14 -11.64
N LYS A 139 -8.14 18.88 -11.18
CA LYS A 139 -7.36 18.35 -10.06
C LYS A 139 -6.64 17.06 -10.48
N PRO A 140 -5.67 17.15 -11.40
CA PRO A 140 -5.11 15.98 -12.08
C PRO A 140 -4.31 15.04 -11.16
N ALA A 141 -3.90 15.51 -9.97
CA ALA A 141 -3.21 14.71 -8.96
C ALA A 141 -4.16 13.99 -7.97
N GLU A 142 -5.47 14.25 -8.03
CA GLU A 142 -6.49 13.60 -7.21
C GLU A 142 -7.11 12.45 -8.00
N LEU A 143 -6.52 11.25 -7.90
CA LEU A 143 -6.88 10.08 -8.69
C LEU A 143 -7.94 9.21 -8.00
N SER A 144 -8.74 8.51 -8.81
CA SER A 144 -9.57 7.38 -8.40
C SER A 144 -8.88 6.08 -8.79
N VAL A 145 -8.33 5.36 -7.81
CA VAL A 145 -7.63 4.08 -7.97
C VAL A 145 -8.52 2.93 -7.51
N SER A 146 -8.58 1.88 -8.33
CA SER A 146 -9.34 0.65 -8.07
C SER A 146 -8.45 -0.58 -8.24
N PHE A 147 -8.60 -1.57 -7.36
CA PHE A 147 -7.95 -2.87 -7.43
C PHE A 147 -9.02 -3.96 -7.47
N GLY A 148 -8.83 -5.01 -8.27
CA GLY A 148 -9.77 -6.14 -8.33
C GLY A 148 -11.19 -5.82 -8.81
N GLY A 149 -11.39 -4.67 -9.48
CA GLY A 149 -12.69 -4.23 -9.96
C GLY A 149 -13.56 -3.54 -8.91
N PHE A 150 -13.07 -3.37 -7.67
CA PHE A 150 -13.75 -2.55 -6.67
C PHE A 150 -13.25 -1.11 -6.75
N ALA A 151 -14.13 -0.21 -7.21
CA ALA A 151 -13.88 1.23 -7.24
C ALA A 151 -14.44 1.90 -5.97
N PRO A 152 -13.88 3.05 -5.54
CA PRO A 152 -14.43 3.83 -4.45
C PRO A 152 -15.90 4.18 -4.71
N PRO A 153 -16.77 4.11 -3.68
CA PRO A 153 -18.15 4.55 -3.81
C PRO A 153 -18.22 6.00 -4.31
N GLY A 154 -19.03 6.23 -5.34
CA GLY A 154 -19.30 7.59 -5.85
C GLY A 154 -18.23 8.19 -6.77
N GLY A 155 -17.25 7.42 -7.24
CA GLY A 155 -16.28 7.88 -8.26
C GLY A 155 -15.38 9.03 -7.83
N LYS A 156 -15.26 9.26 -6.52
CA LYS A 156 -14.41 10.29 -5.94
C LYS A 156 -12.95 9.82 -5.88
N ALA A 157 -12.04 10.79 -5.84
CA ALA A 157 -10.63 10.51 -5.63
C ALA A 157 -10.41 9.84 -4.26
N ASN A 158 -9.67 8.74 -4.27
CA ASN A 158 -9.22 8.00 -3.08
C ASN A 158 -7.70 7.89 -3.02
N TYR A 159 -6.99 8.51 -3.97
CA TYR A 159 -5.55 8.42 -4.13
C TYR A 159 -5.02 9.78 -4.57
N ILE A 160 -4.43 10.52 -3.65
CA ILE A 160 -4.03 11.90 -3.84
C ILE A 160 -2.51 11.94 -3.89
N ILE A 161 -1.94 12.28 -5.04
CA ILE A 161 -0.52 12.61 -5.16
C ILE A 161 -0.37 14.01 -4.57
N GLN A 162 0.01 14.08 -3.30
CA GLN A 162 0.15 15.34 -2.59
C GLN A 162 1.29 16.16 -3.21
N GLU A 163 2.40 15.49 -3.50
CA GLU A 163 3.60 16.13 -4.05
C GLU A 163 4.50 15.07 -4.68
N THR A 164 5.12 15.41 -5.81
CA THR A 164 6.18 14.62 -6.42
C THR A 164 7.11 15.53 -7.23
N ASP A 165 8.39 15.21 -7.24
CA ASP A 165 9.36 15.79 -8.17
C ASP A 165 9.56 14.92 -9.43
N TYR A 166 8.78 13.85 -9.56
CA TYR A 166 8.78 12.84 -10.62
C TYR A 166 10.03 11.94 -10.70
N GLU A 167 11.15 12.42 -10.18
CA GLU A 167 12.49 11.88 -10.42
C GLU A 167 13.12 11.25 -9.18
N ASN A 168 12.70 11.63 -7.98
CA ASN A 168 13.27 11.12 -6.75
C ASN A 168 12.20 10.58 -5.80
N TYR A 169 11.10 11.31 -5.59
CA TYR A 169 10.06 10.93 -4.63
C TYR A 169 8.62 11.24 -5.08
N SER A 170 7.68 10.54 -4.46
CA SER A 170 6.25 10.85 -4.53
C SER A 170 5.60 10.60 -3.16
N VAL A 171 4.81 11.56 -2.69
CA VAL A 171 4.01 11.44 -1.48
C VAL A 171 2.55 11.26 -1.87
N ILE A 172 1.97 10.16 -1.42
CA ILE A 172 0.58 9.84 -1.68
C ILE A 172 -0.18 9.76 -0.37
N PHE A 173 -1.38 10.33 -0.37
CA PHE A 173 -2.36 10.18 0.68
C PHE A 173 -3.64 9.52 0.15
N SER A 174 -4.24 8.64 0.96
CA SER A 174 -5.51 7.99 0.67
C SER A 174 -6.36 7.97 1.94
N CYS A 175 -7.65 8.26 1.80
CA CYS A 175 -8.57 8.18 2.91
C CYS A 175 -9.91 7.58 2.46
N THR A 176 -10.42 6.64 3.24
CA THR A 176 -11.76 6.08 3.07
C THR A 176 -12.65 6.52 4.21
N GLN A 177 -13.74 7.19 3.89
CA GLN A 177 -14.74 7.61 4.86
C GLN A 177 -15.64 6.43 5.24
N LEU A 178 -15.77 6.17 6.54
CA LEU A 178 -16.75 5.27 7.14
C LEU A 178 -17.72 6.07 8.03
N PRO A 179 -18.86 5.50 8.44
CA PRO A 179 -19.76 6.19 9.38
C PRO A 179 -19.06 6.49 10.72
N GLY A 180 -18.80 7.77 11.00
CA GLY A 180 -18.18 8.24 12.25
C GLY A 180 -16.66 8.06 12.35
N PHE A 181 -16.03 7.41 11.37
CA PHE A 181 -14.60 7.12 11.37
C PHE A 181 -14.02 7.23 9.96
N ASN A 182 -12.72 7.33 9.84
CA ASN A 182 -12.00 7.25 8.58
C ASN A 182 -10.80 6.30 8.67
N VAL A 183 -10.47 5.70 7.53
CA VAL A 183 -9.29 4.84 7.36
C VAL A 183 -8.31 5.58 6.48
N GLN A 184 -7.14 5.90 7.04
CA GLN A 184 -6.09 6.64 6.34
C GLN A 184 -4.99 5.69 5.90
N ASN A 185 -4.44 5.94 4.72
CA ASN A 185 -3.19 5.37 4.24
C ASN A 185 -2.33 6.48 3.65
N ALA A 186 -1.02 6.32 3.72
CA ALA A 186 -0.09 7.17 3.01
C ALA A 186 1.10 6.33 2.54
N TRP A 187 1.79 6.83 1.53
CA TRP A 187 3.02 6.24 1.01
C TRP A 187 4.01 7.34 0.68
N ILE A 188 5.26 7.12 1.06
CA ILE A 188 6.41 7.83 0.48
C ILE A 188 7.07 6.83 -0.46
N LEU A 189 7.04 7.17 -1.74
CA LEU A 189 7.66 6.40 -2.80
C LEU A 189 8.96 7.05 -3.23
N THR A 190 9.92 6.24 -3.67
CA THR A 190 11.19 6.69 -4.22
C THR A 190 11.48 6.08 -5.59
N ARG A 191 12.25 6.77 -6.43
CA ARG A 191 12.76 6.19 -7.68
C ARG A 191 13.94 5.26 -7.46
N GLU A 192 14.72 5.52 -6.42
CA GLU A 192 15.85 4.68 -6.03
C GLU A 192 15.45 3.73 -4.88
N ARG A 193 15.81 2.46 -5.02
CA ARG A 193 15.40 1.39 -4.11
C ARG A 193 16.06 1.57 -2.75
N GLY A 194 15.26 1.66 -1.69
CA GLY A 194 15.74 1.69 -0.30
C GLY A 194 16.47 2.97 0.10
N VAL A 195 16.47 4.01 -0.75
CA VAL A 195 17.11 5.30 -0.48
C VAL A 195 16.05 6.31 -0.08
N ALA A 196 16.24 6.94 1.09
CA ALA A 196 15.37 7.99 1.58
C ALA A 196 15.44 9.25 0.71
N PRO A 197 14.32 9.98 0.49
CA PRO A 197 14.37 11.32 -0.07
C PRO A 197 15.22 12.26 0.80
N SER A 198 15.94 13.20 0.18
CA SER A 198 16.77 14.17 0.90
C SER A 198 15.97 15.09 1.83
N ASN A 199 14.69 15.31 1.52
CA ASN A 199 13.74 16.12 2.26
C ASN A 199 12.76 15.28 3.10
N LEU A 200 13.11 14.03 3.46
CA LEU A 200 12.21 13.09 4.16
C LEU A 200 11.53 13.71 5.40
N ALA A 201 12.29 14.37 6.27
CA ALA A 201 11.76 14.97 7.50
C ALA A 201 10.67 16.03 7.21
N ASP A 202 10.81 16.79 6.12
CA ASP A 202 9.82 17.79 5.72
C ASP A 202 8.56 17.10 5.15
N LEU A 203 8.73 16.00 4.41
CA LEU A 203 7.61 15.20 3.88
C LEU A 203 6.80 14.58 5.03
N GLU A 204 7.47 13.96 6.00
CA GLU A 204 6.85 13.40 7.20
C GLU A 204 6.13 14.50 8.02
N SER A 205 6.76 15.67 8.21
CA SER A 205 6.12 16.79 8.91
C SER A 205 4.83 17.25 8.20
N ARG A 206 4.84 17.34 6.86
CA ARG A 206 3.64 17.69 6.08
C ARG A 206 2.54 16.65 6.20
N LEU A 207 2.88 15.36 6.15
CA LEU A 207 1.93 14.27 6.40
C LEU A 207 1.34 14.40 7.80
N SER A 208 2.17 14.60 8.83
CA SER A 208 1.71 14.76 10.21
C SER A 208 0.72 15.92 10.36
N ASN A 209 1.01 17.07 9.73
CA ASN A 209 0.11 18.22 9.69
C ASN A 209 -1.20 17.95 8.95
N ALA A 210 -1.19 17.04 7.96
CA ALA A 210 -2.40 16.55 7.29
C ALA A 210 -3.20 15.55 8.14
N GLY A 211 -2.78 15.31 9.38
CA GLY A 211 -3.46 14.44 10.32
C GLY A 211 -3.02 12.99 10.24
N VAL A 212 -1.86 12.71 9.63
CA VAL A 212 -1.27 11.37 9.49
C VAL A 212 -0.46 11.02 10.76
N ASP A 213 -0.67 9.83 11.34
CA ASP A 213 0.09 9.42 12.54
C ASP A 213 1.41 8.76 12.16
N LEU A 214 2.51 9.50 12.26
CA LEU A 214 3.84 9.02 11.87
C LEU A 214 4.33 7.83 12.71
N ASN A 215 3.79 7.60 13.91
CA ASN A 215 4.19 6.43 14.71
C ASN A 215 3.75 5.11 14.06
N SER A 216 2.74 5.16 13.21
CA SER A 216 2.25 4.03 12.42
C SER A 216 2.88 3.98 11.02
N PHE A 217 3.86 4.84 10.72
CA PHE A 217 4.54 4.89 9.44
C PHE A 217 5.86 4.12 9.51
N PHE A 218 5.95 3.00 8.78
CA PHE A 218 7.14 2.15 8.84
C PHE A 218 7.90 2.17 7.52
N VAL A 219 9.23 2.02 7.63
CA VAL A 219 10.14 1.87 6.50
C VAL A 219 10.00 0.46 5.93
N VAL A 220 9.79 0.36 4.63
CA VAL A 220 9.71 -0.92 3.93
C VAL A 220 11.12 -1.45 3.70
N ASP A 221 11.33 -2.71 4.02
CA ASP A 221 12.59 -3.37 3.68
C ASP A 221 12.69 -3.59 2.16
N GLN A 222 13.65 -2.91 1.55
CA GLN A 222 13.95 -2.96 0.12
C GLN A 222 15.31 -3.64 -0.16
N SER A 223 15.88 -4.31 0.85
CA SER A 223 17.15 -5.03 0.74
C SER A 223 16.96 -6.44 0.16
N GLU A 224 17.99 -6.91 -0.55
CA GLU A 224 18.05 -8.28 -1.07
C GLU A 224 16.83 -8.68 -1.93
N CYS A 225 16.19 -7.70 -2.57
CA CYS A 225 15.02 -7.90 -3.43
C CYS A 225 15.41 -8.56 -4.75
N THR A 226 14.89 -9.76 -4.99
CA THR A 226 15.04 -10.45 -6.29
C THR A 226 14.29 -9.66 -7.37
N ALA A 227 14.88 -9.55 -8.57
CA ALA A 227 14.31 -8.85 -9.71
C ALA A 227 13.07 -9.57 -10.29
#